data_AF-A0AA38Z0G7-F1
#
_entry.id   AF-A0AA38Z0G7-F1
#
_cell.length_a   1.000
_cell.length_b   1.000
_cell.length_c   1.000
_cell.angle_alpha   90.00
_cell.angle_beta   90.00
_cell.angle_gamma   90.00
#
_symmetry.space_group_name_H-M   'P 1'
#
loop_
_entity.id
_entity.type
_entity.pdbx_description
1 polymer ?
#
loop_
_entity_poly.entity_id
_entity_poly.type
_entity_poly.pdbx_seq_one_letter_code
_entity_poly.pdbx_strand_id
1 'polypeptide(L)'
;MDFATPIMEMAIRKVGSLIKEEFLLAYGVDKDVEKLESTLHTIQAALRDAERKQPNEDAWKVWLEKIRDAAYDAEDILDAFSTQVQLWKRERPVRSCPPMSPKL
;
A
#
# COMPACT_ATOMS: atom_id res chain seq x y z
N MET A 1 7.83 25.90 -7.61
CA MET A 1 8.36 24.73 -6.90
C MET A 1 7.16 23.84 -6.64
N ASP A 2 7.12 22.68 -7.28
CA ASP A 2 6.01 21.73 -7.21
C ASP A 2 6.22 20.83 -5.98
N PHE A 3 5.53 21.14 -4.90
CA PHE A 3 5.58 20.38 -3.64
C PHE A 3 4.77 19.08 -3.71
N ALA A 4 3.89 18.92 -4.71
CA ALA A 4 2.97 17.79 -4.80
C ALA A 4 3.61 16.57 -5.47
N THR A 5 4.51 16.78 -6.43
CA THR A 5 5.18 15.70 -7.17
C THR A 5 5.94 14.72 -6.25
N PRO A 6 6.78 15.14 -5.28
CA PRO A 6 7.51 14.21 -4.41
C PRO A 6 6.60 13.33 -3.53
N ILE A 7 5.48 13.90 -3.06
CA ILE A 7 4.50 13.17 -2.23
C ILE A 7 3.81 12.10 -3.06
N MET A 8 3.40 12.43 -4.30
CA MET A 8 2.79 11.44 -5.18
C MET A 8 3.76 10.34 -5.61
N GLU A 9 5.00 10.67 -5.93
CA GLU A 9 6.01 9.65 -6.28
C GLU A 9 6.26 8.69 -5.12
N MET A 10 6.28 9.19 -3.89
CA MET A 10 6.37 8.35 -2.69
C MET A 10 5.16 7.41 -2.56
N ALA A 11 3.94 7.93 -2.73
CA ALA A 11 2.71 7.14 -2.62
C ALA A 11 2.64 6.05 -3.70
N ILE A 12 2.91 6.40 -4.97
CA ILE A 12 2.92 5.45 -6.09
C ILE A 12 3.97 4.36 -5.86
N ARG A 13 5.19 4.73 -5.43
CA ARG A 13 6.24 3.76 -5.13
C ARG A 13 5.84 2.81 -4.00
N LYS A 14 5.22 3.33 -2.94
CA LYS A 14 4.73 2.50 -1.82
C LYS A 14 3.68 1.51 -2.31
N VAL A 15 2.66 1.97 -3.03
CA VAL A 15 1.61 1.10 -3.58
C VAL A 15 2.19 0.06 -4.53
N GLY A 16 3.08 0.44 -5.45
CA GLY A 16 3.76 -0.51 -6.33
C GLY A 16 4.58 -1.57 -5.57
N SER A 17 5.14 -1.23 -4.41
CA SER A 17 5.86 -2.19 -3.56
C SER A 17 4.95 -3.21 -2.86
N LEU A 18 3.64 -2.95 -2.78
CA LEU A 18 2.61 -3.87 -2.29
C LEU A 18 2.23 -4.91 -3.31
N ILE A 19 2.53 -4.66 -4.59
CA ILE A 19 2.29 -5.60 -5.70
C ILE A 19 3.30 -6.76 -5.68
N LYS A 20 3.90 -7.07 -4.53
CA LYS A 20 4.66 -8.31 -4.37
C LYS A 20 3.67 -9.46 -4.34
N GLU A 21 3.73 -10.29 -5.39
CA GLU A 21 2.79 -11.36 -5.71
C GLU A 21 2.42 -12.26 -4.51
N GLU A 22 3.37 -12.59 -3.62
CA GLU A 22 3.11 -13.42 -2.44
C GLU A 22 2.11 -12.80 -1.44
N PHE A 23 2.06 -11.47 -1.30
CA PHE A 23 1.15 -10.79 -0.38
C PHE A 23 -0.27 -10.68 -0.95
N LEU A 24 -0.37 -10.25 -2.21
CA LEU A 24 -1.65 -10.03 -2.89
C LEU A 24 -2.41 -11.36 -3.10
N LEU A 25 -1.68 -12.41 -3.53
CA LEU A 25 -2.28 -13.72 -3.78
C LEU A 25 -2.78 -14.40 -2.51
N ALA A 26 -2.12 -14.18 -1.36
CA ALA A 26 -2.51 -14.79 -0.10
C ALA A 26 -3.83 -14.23 0.46
N TYR A 27 -4.22 -13.01 0.08
CA TYR A 27 -5.36 -12.29 0.66
C TYR A 27 -6.40 -11.80 -0.36
N GLY A 28 -6.14 -11.94 -1.66
CA GLY A 28 -7.10 -11.59 -2.72
C GLY A 28 -7.36 -10.09 -2.85
N VAL A 29 -6.36 -9.27 -2.55
CA VAL A 29 -6.43 -7.79 -2.60
C VAL A 29 -5.70 -7.20 -3.80
N ASP A 30 -5.30 -8.05 -4.76
CA ASP A 30 -4.61 -7.67 -6.01
C ASP A 30 -5.34 -6.57 -6.76
N LYS A 31 -6.65 -6.74 -6.96
CA LYS A 31 -7.49 -5.77 -7.68
C LYS A 31 -7.63 -4.44 -6.96
N ASP A 32 -7.64 -4.46 -5.63
CA ASP A 32 -7.77 -3.26 -4.82
C ASP A 32 -6.48 -2.43 -4.87
N VAL A 33 -5.33 -3.10 -4.87
CA VAL A 33 -4.02 -2.44 -5.01
C VAL A 33 -3.81 -1.88 -6.41
N GLU A 34 -4.16 -2.62 -7.47
CA GLU A 34 -4.14 -2.11 -8.85
C GLU A 34 -5.05 -0.88 -9.02
N LYS A 35 -6.26 -0.93 -8.45
CA LYS A 35 -7.20 0.18 -8.48
C LYS A 35 -6.66 1.41 -7.73
N LEU A 36 -5.98 1.20 -6.61
CA LEU A 36 -5.36 2.28 -5.85
C LEU A 36 -4.23 2.93 -6.64
N GLU A 37 -3.35 2.15 -7.27
CA GLU A 37 -2.27 2.67 -8.13
C GLU A 37 -2.82 3.51 -9.29
N SER A 38 -3.83 2.99 -10.00
CA SER A 38 -4.50 3.71 -11.09
C SER A 38 -5.13 5.03 -10.63
N THR A 39 -5.74 5.03 -9.43
CA THR A 39 -6.31 6.23 -8.82
C THR A 39 -5.23 7.26 -8.50
N LEU A 40 -4.10 6.85 -7.92
CA LEU A 40 -2.98 7.74 -7.60
C LEU A 40 -2.35 8.35 -8.86
N HIS A 41 -2.24 7.59 -9.96
CA HIS A 41 -1.79 8.13 -11.24
C HIS A 41 -2.78 9.16 -11.82
N THR A 42 -4.08 8.90 -11.73
CA THR A 42 -5.12 9.85 -12.15
C THR A 42 -5.03 11.15 -11.35
N ILE A 43 -4.84 11.03 -10.04
CA ILE A 43 -4.60 12.15 -9.12
C ILE A 43 -3.34 12.92 -9.52
N GLN A 44 -2.22 12.25 -9.79
CA GLN A 44 -0.98 12.88 -10.23
C GLN A 44 -1.15 13.68 -11.53
N ALA A 45 -1.91 13.15 -12.49
CA ALA A 45 -2.21 13.86 -13.73
C ALA A 45 -3.06 15.11 -13.47
N ALA A 46 -4.10 15.00 -12.64
CA ALA A 46 -4.95 16.13 -12.25
C ALA A 46 -4.16 17.22 -11.49
N LEU A 47 -3.23 16.82 -10.61
CA LEU A 47 -2.34 17.74 -9.89
C LEU A 47 -1.48 18.55 -10.87
N ARG A 48 -0.82 17.88 -11.83
CA ARG A 48 -0.02 18.56 -12.87
C ARG A 48 -0.85 19.52 -13.72
N ASP A 49 -2.11 19.19 -13.97
CA ASP A 49 -3.05 20.03 -14.72
C ASP A 49 -3.51 21.26 -13.93
N ALA A 50 -3.72 21.10 -12.62
CA ALA A 50 -4.15 22.17 -11.72
C ALA A 50 -3.02 23.18 -11.46
N GLU A 51 -1.77 22.73 -11.27
CA GLU A 51 -0.62 23.63 -11.09
C GLU A 51 -0.39 24.55 -12.30
N ARG A 52 -0.63 24.04 -13.52
CA ARG A 52 -0.58 24.85 -14.75
C ARG A 52 -1.64 25.95 -14.81
N LYS A 53 -2.75 25.79 -14.09
CA LYS A 53 -3.94 26.65 -14.18
C LYS A 53 -4.07 27.64 -13.01
N GLN A 54 -3.07 27.71 -12.11
CA GLN A 54 -3.11 28.40 -10.81
C GLN A 54 -4.29 27.92 -9.94
N PRO A 55 -4.06 26.95 -9.04
CA PRO A 55 -5.12 26.43 -8.19
C PRO A 55 -5.49 27.44 -7.10
N ASN A 56 -6.76 27.41 -6.67
CA ASN A 56 -7.15 28.03 -5.41
C ASN A 56 -6.35 27.37 -4.28
N GLU A 57 -5.41 28.10 -3.67
CA GLU A 57 -4.41 27.55 -2.74
C GLU A 57 -5.03 26.79 -1.57
N ASP A 58 -6.22 27.19 -1.11
CA ASP A 58 -6.86 26.58 0.06
C ASP A 58 -7.47 25.22 -0.26
N ALA A 59 -8.18 25.10 -1.39
CA ALA A 59 -8.71 23.81 -1.84
C ALA A 59 -7.58 22.82 -2.16
N TRP A 60 -6.46 23.33 -2.67
CA TRP A 60 -5.28 22.55 -2.98
C TRP A 60 -4.61 21.96 -1.73
N LYS A 61 -4.43 22.77 -0.68
CA LYS A 61 -3.85 22.33 0.60
C LYS A 61 -4.69 21.23 1.25
N VAL A 62 -6.02 21.42 1.33
CA VAL A 62 -6.94 20.43 1.90
C VAL A 62 -6.89 19.12 1.13
N TRP A 63 -6.74 19.17 -0.19
CA TRP A 63 -6.71 17.97 -1.01
C TRP A 63 -5.40 17.17 -0.87
N LEU A 64 -4.26 17.87 -0.82
CA LEU A 64 -2.96 17.25 -0.55
C LEU A 64 -2.89 16.62 0.85
N GLU A 65 -3.47 17.28 1.85
CA GLU A 65 -3.56 16.76 3.22
C GLU A 65 -4.33 15.44 3.27
N LYS A 66 -5.48 15.35 2.60
CA LYS A 66 -6.25 14.09 2.50
C LYS A 66 -5.49 12.96 1.83
N ILE A 67 -4.71 13.26 0.79
CA ILE A 67 -3.88 12.23 0.11
C ILE A 67 -2.79 11.73 1.06
N ARG A 68 -2.14 12.64 1.78
CA ARG A 68 -1.13 12.30 2.78
C ARG A 68 -1.71 11.42 3.88
N ASP A 69 -2.85 11.80 4.43
CA ASP A 69 -3.51 11.05 5.51
C ASP A 69 -3.89 9.63 5.05
N ALA A 70 -4.49 9.50 3.85
CA ALA A 70 -4.80 8.20 3.28
C ALA A 70 -3.55 7.33 3.02
N ALA A 71 -2.42 7.95 2.66
CA ALA A 71 -1.16 7.23 2.48
C ALA A 71 -0.58 6.72 3.81
N TYR A 72 -0.75 7.47 4.90
CA TYR A 72 -0.37 7.03 6.25
C TYR A 72 -1.28 5.92 6.76
N ASP A 73 -2.60 6.04 6.58
CA ASP A 73 -3.55 4.96 6.94
C ASP A 73 -3.19 3.64 6.24
N ALA A 74 -2.81 3.72 4.96
CA ALA A 74 -2.36 2.55 4.22
C ALA A 74 -1.04 1.96 4.79
N GLU A 75 -0.07 2.80 5.14
CA GLU A 75 1.19 2.37 5.77
C GLU A 75 0.96 1.68 7.11
N ASP A 76 0.12 2.23 7.97
CA ASP A 76 -0.21 1.64 9.28
C ASP A 76 -0.84 0.24 9.14
N ILE A 77 -1.75 0.07 8.17
CA ILE A 77 -2.36 -1.24 7.87
C ILE A 77 -1.29 -2.24 7.42
N LEU A 78 -0.33 -1.82 6.60
CA LEU A 78 0.73 -2.66 6.09
C LEU A 78 1.74 -3.06 7.16
N ASP A 79 2.11 -2.14 8.04
CA ASP A 79 3.03 -2.40 9.15
C ASP A 79 2.39 -3.34 10.18
N ALA A 80 1.11 -3.12 10.51
CA ALA A 80 0.34 -4.01 11.35
C ALA A 80 0.30 -5.43 10.76
N PHE A 81 0.10 -5.54 9.45
CA PHE A 81 0.07 -6.82 8.77
C PHE A 81 1.45 -7.50 8.72
N SER A 82 2.51 -6.76 8.37
CA SER A 82 3.89 -7.26 8.37
C SER A 82 4.25 -7.84 9.73
N THR A 83 3.84 -7.15 10.80
CA THR A 83 4.00 -7.60 12.18
C THR A 83 3.23 -8.91 12.44
N GLN A 84 1.96 -9.00 12.02
CA GLN A 84 1.17 -10.24 12.18
C GLN A 84 1.76 -11.43 11.43
N VAL A 85 2.21 -11.26 10.19
CA VAL A 85 2.88 -12.31 9.41
C VAL A 85 4.15 -12.79 10.11
N GLN A 86 4.94 -11.88 10.68
CA GLN A 86 6.15 -12.23 11.43
C GLN A 86 5.81 -12.99 12.71
N LEU A 87 4.75 -12.61 13.42
CA LEU A 87 4.26 -13.34 14.60
C LEU A 87 3.84 -14.76 14.23
N TRP A 88 3.06 -14.95 13.17
CA TRP A 88 2.67 -16.30 12.71
C TRP A 88 3.87 -17.15 12.29
N LYS A 89 4.91 -16.56 11.70
CA LYS A 89 6.16 -17.26 11.40
C LYS A 89 6.90 -17.72 12.67
N ARG A 90 6.85 -16.91 13.74
CA ARG A 90 7.49 -17.17 15.03
C ARG A 90 6.69 -18.14 15.90
N GLU A 91 5.37 -18.15 15.77
CA GLU A 91 4.46 -19.01 16.53
C GLU A 91 4.29 -20.41 15.94
N ARG A 92 4.97 -20.78 14.83
CA ARG A 92 5.11 -22.21 14.50
C ARG A 92 5.80 -22.90 15.67
N PRO A 93 5.13 -23.75 16.48
CA PRO A 93 5.88 -24.76 17.18
C PRO A 93 6.48 -25.62 16.08
N VAL A 94 7.70 -26.09 16.24
CA VAL A 94 8.12 -27.30 15.52
C VAL A 94 7.19 -28.41 16.01
N ARG A 95 5.99 -28.52 15.43
CA ARG A 95 5.23 -29.76 15.45
C ARG A 95 5.97 -30.67 14.50
N SER A 96 6.98 -31.34 15.05
CA SER A 96 7.44 -32.61 14.51
C SER A 96 6.20 -33.46 14.23
N CYS A 97 5.90 -33.69 12.95
CA CYS A 97 5.01 -34.79 12.60
C CYS A 97 5.62 -36.05 13.24
N PRO A 98 4.89 -36.81 14.06
CA PRO A 98 5.35 -38.13 14.44
C PRO A 98 5.55 -38.93 13.15
N PRO A 99 6.59 -39.76 13.05
CA PRO A 99 6.74 -40.62 11.88
C PRO A 99 5.47 -41.46 11.76
N MET A 100 4.82 -41.40 10.59
CA MET A 100 3.74 -42.32 10.26
C MET A 100 4.32 -43.73 10.35
N SER A 101 3.86 -44.49 11.35
CA SER A 101 4.18 -45.91 11.44
C SER A 101 3.64 -46.62 10.20
N PRO A 102 4.40 -47.57 9.62
CA PRO A 102 3.90 -48.38 8.53
C PRO A 102 2.76 -49.24 9.05
N LYS A 103 1.62 -49.21 8.37
CA LYS A 103 0.56 -50.19 8.63
C LYS A 103 1.07 -51.56 8.16
N LEU A 104 1.05 -52.50 9.10
CA LEU A 104 1.12 -53.94 8.83
C LEU A 104 0.13 -54.33 7.73
#